data_AF-A0AA44LA16-F1
#
_entry.id   AF-A0AA44LA16-F1
#
_cell.length_a   1.000
_cell.length_b   1.000
_cell.length_c   1.000
_cell.angle_alpha   90.00
_cell.angle_beta   90.00
_cell.angle_gamma   90.00
#
_symmetry.space_group_name_H-M   'P 1'
#
loop_
_entity.id
_entity.type
_entity.pdbx_description
1 polymer ?
#
loop_
_entity_poly.entity_id
_entity_poly.type
_entity_poly.pdbx_seq_one_letter_code
_entity_poly.pdbx_strand_id
1 'polypeptide(L)' 'MHNVSLMEETLRKMRKHGSQTVEVTQSLEAFGRYKSRPAFQDWIYRLKKGERLPRGRYFVGKKPGRPLQIIDDFFYR' A
#
# COMPACT_ATOMS: atom_id res chain seq x y z
N MET A 1 24.51 -11.78 -10.76
CA MET A 1 23.44 -11.92 -11.78
C MET A 1 22.49 -13.11 -11.54
N HIS A 2 22.86 -14.11 -10.73
CA HIS A 2 22.03 -15.29 -10.46
C HIS A 2 20.70 -14.99 -9.71
N ASN A 3 20.71 -13.99 -8.83
CA ASN A 3 19.55 -13.65 -7.98
C ASN A 3 18.39 -12.99 -8.74
N VAL A 4 18.68 -12.25 -9.82
CA VAL A 4 17.65 -11.58 -10.64
C VAL A 4 16.86 -12.62 -11.45
N SER A 5 17.56 -13.61 -12.00
CA SER A 5 16.97 -14.74 -12.74
C SER A 5 15.99 -15.56 -11.89
N LEU A 6 16.36 -15.84 -10.62
CA LEU A 6 15.50 -16.61 -9.71
C LEU A 6 14.22 -15.85 -9.35
N MET A 7 14.32 -14.53 -9.18
CA MET A 7 13.18 -13.67 -8.88
C MET A 7 12.20 -13.62 -10.06
N GLU A 8 12.69 -13.45 -11.29
CA GLU A 8 11.83 -13.44 -12.49
C GLU A 8 11.08 -14.76 -12.68
N GLU A 9 11.75 -15.89 -12.46
CA GLU A 9 11.12 -17.21 -12.59
C GLU A 9 10.02 -17.41 -11.54
N THR A 10 10.26 -16.96 -10.31
CA THR A 10 9.29 -17.00 -9.21
C THR A 10 8.06 -16.14 -9.53
N LEU A 11 8.27 -14.90 -10.01
CA LEU A 11 7.19 -14.00 -10.43
C LEU A 11 6.38 -14.58 -11.60
N ARG A 12 7.04 -15.30 -12.52
CA ARG A 12 6.39 -15.95 -13.65
C ARG A 12 5.52 -17.14 -13.22
N LYS A 13 5.97 -17.92 -12.23
CA LYS A 13 5.17 -19.00 -11.61
C LYS A 13 3.95 -18.43 -10.90
N MET A 14 4.11 -17.38 -10.08
CA MET A 14 3.00 -16.71 -9.39
C MET A 14 1.91 -16.20 -10.36
N ARG A 15 2.31 -15.55 -11.47
CA ARG A 15 1.37 -15.09 -12.50
C ARG A 15 0.55 -16.22 -13.14
N LYS A 16 1.13 -17.41 -13.35
CA LYS A 16 0.40 -18.58 -13.90
C LYS A 16 -0.74 -19.05 -13.00
N HIS A 17 -0.62 -18.85 -11.68
CA HIS A 17 -1.65 -19.20 -10.71
C HIS A 17 -2.64 -18.06 -10.42
N GLY A 18 -2.66 -17.03 -11.26
CA GLY A 18 -3.54 -15.87 -11.09
C GLY A 18 -3.14 -14.95 -9.93
N SER A 19 -1.95 -15.13 -9.34
CA SER A 19 -1.48 -14.27 -8.27
C SER A 19 -1.10 -12.88 -8.80
N GLN A 20 -1.56 -11.83 -8.13
CA GLN A 20 -1.23 -10.45 -8.47
C GLN A 20 0.06 -10.03 -7.76
N THR A 21 1.10 -9.71 -8.54
CA THR A 21 2.33 -9.13 -8.00
C THR A 21 2.11 -7.66 -7.63
N VAL A 22 2.51 -7.27 -6.43
CA VAL A 22 2.57 -5.87 -5.97
C VAL A 22 4.01 -5.54 -5.64
N GLU A 23 4.57 -4.54 -6.32
CA GLU A 23 5.88 -4.02 -5.99
C GLU A 23 5.75 -3.02 -4.82
N VAL A 24 6.58 -3.19 -3.79
CA VAL A 24 6.55 -2.36 -2.58
C VAL A 24 7.94 -1.79 -2.37
N THR A 25 8.07 -0.47 -2.48
CA THR A 25 9.32 0.24 -2.18
C THR A 25 9.39 0.55 -0.69
N GLN A 26 10.37 -0.02 0.02
CA GLN A 26 10.70 0.36 1.39
C GLN A 26 11.75 1.47 1.38
N SER A 27 11.32 2.74 1.44
CA SER A 27 12.24 3.87 1.65
C SER A 27 11.74 4.73 2.82
N LEU A 28 12.67 5.19 3.67
CA LEU A 28 12.34 6.08 4.80
C LEU A 28 11.74 7.42 4.31
N GLU A 29 12.13 7.86 3.12
CA GLU A 29 11.62 9.08 2.48
C GLU A 29 10.17 8.91 1.98
N ALA A 30 9.79 7.72 1.51
CA ALA A 30 8.41 7.42 1.10
C ALA A 30 7.41 7.44 2.26
N PHE A 31 7.87 7.32 3.51
CA PHE A 31 6.98 7.50 4.67
C PHE A 31 6.50 8.93 4.83
N GLY A 32 7.20 9.92 4.25
CA GLY A 32 6.79 11.32 4.20
C GLY A 32 6.55 11.97 5.56
N ARG A 33 6.57 13.30 5.61
CA ARG A 33 6.07 14.03 6.77
C ARG A 33 4.54 14.03 6.74
N TYR A 34 3.92 12.89 6.98
CA TYR A 34 2.48 12.78 7.05
C TYR A 34 2.00 13.60 8.25
N LYS A 35 1.56 14.84 8.02
CA LYS A 35 0.89 15.63 9.07
C LYS A 35 -0.38 14.88 9.43
N SER A 36 -0.36 14.18 10.57
CA SER A 36 -1.50 13.37 10.98
C SER A 36 -2.72 14.27 11.13
N ARG A 37 -3.79 13.91 10.43
CA ARG A 37 -5.10 14.53 10.62
C ARG A 37 -6.05 13.40 11.00
N PRO A 38 -6.00 12.93 12.27
CA PRO A 38 -6.60 11.66 12.67
C PRO A 38 -8.10 11.60 12.34
N ALA A 39 -8.85 12.70 12.53
CA ALA A 39 -10.26 12.75 12.17
C ALA A 39 -10.53 12.53 10.66
N PHE A 40 -9.73 13.15 9.79
CA PHE A 40 -9.86 12.98 8.34
C PHE A 40 -9.43 11.58 7.90
N GLN A 41 -8.42 11.02 8.56
CA GLN A 41 -7.94 9.66 8.32
C GLN A 41 -9.01 8.63 8.69
N ASP A 42 -9.62 8.75 9.89
CA ASP A 42 -10.69 7.86 10.35
C ASP A 42 -11.85 7.85 9.36
N TRP A 43 -12.20 9.02 8.86
CA TRP A 43 -13.29 9.14 7.90
C TRP A 43 -12.98 8.48 6.55
N ILE A 44 -11.75 8.61 6.05
CA ILE A 44 -11.30 7.88 4.86
C ILE A 44 -11.36 6.36 5.11
N TYR A 45 -10.99 5.89 6.29
CA TYR A 45 -10.94 4.47 6.63
C TYR A 45 -12.31 3.81 6.80
N ARG A 46 -13.34 4.58 7.15
CA ARG A 46 -14.72 4.11 7.24
C ARG A 46 -15.35 3.81 5.87
N LEU A 47 -14.87 4.46 4.81
CA LEU A 47 -15.38 4.28 3.46
C LEU A 47 -14.90 2.96 2.85
N LYS A 48 -15.74 2.30 2.07
CA LYS A 48 -15.32 1.14 1.27
C LYS A 48 -14.47 1.61 0.09
N LYS A 49 -13.60 0.71 -0.40
CA LYS A 49 -12.81 0.97 -1.60
C LYS A 49 -13.75 1.26 -2.79
N GLY A 50 -13.55 2.39 -3.45
CA GLY A 50 -14.37 2.84 -4.57
C GLY A 50 -15.53 3.77 -4.20
N GLU A 51 -15.83 3.95 -2.91
CA GLU A 51 -16.85 4.94 -2.48
C GLU A 51 -16.38 6.38 -2.71
N ARG A 52 -17.32 7.28 -2.93
CA ARG A 52 -16.97 8.66 -3.27
C ARG A 52 -16.44 9.40 -2.04
N LEU A 53 -15.21 9.89 -2.14
CA LEU A 53 -14.66 10.79 -1.14
C LEU A 53 -15.42 12.12 -1.12
N PRO A 54 -15.63 12.71 0.05
CA PRO A 54 -16.30 13.99 0.11
C PRO A 54 -15.42 15.11 -0.40
N ARG A 55 -16.06 16.19 -0.85
CA ARG A 55 -15.36 17.30 -1.49
C ARG A 55 -14.58 18.09 -0.45
N GLY A 56 -13.42 18.62 -0.85
CA GLY A 56 -12.62 19.53 -0.03
C GLY A 56 -11.13 19.23 -0.09
N ARG A 57 -10.33 20.24 0.26
CA ARG A 57 -8.86 20.21 0.16
C ARG A 57 -8.19 19.03 0.88
N TYR A 58 -8.86 18.46 1.88
CA TYR A 58 -8.34 17.36 2.69
C TYR A 58 -8.47 15.99 2.03
N PHE A 59 -9.36 15.84 1.06
CA PHE A 59 -9.64 14.58 0.38
C PHE A 59 -9.07 14.53 -1.05
N VAL A 60 -8.52 15.64 -1.54
CA VAL A 60 -7.91 15.73 -2.88
C VAL A 60 -6.78 14.71 -3.02
N GLY A 61 -6.86 13.87 -4.05
CA GLY A 61 -5.86 12.85 -4.37
C GLY A 61 -5.79 11.67 -3.40
N LYS A 62 -6.68 11.60 -2.39
CA LYS A 62 -6.77 10.46 -1.47
C LYS A 62 -7.63 9.35 -2.10
N LYS A 63 -7.47 8.13 -1.59
CA LYS A 63 -8.30 6.99 -1.96
C LYS A 63 -9.13 6.57 -0.74
N PRO A 64 -10.43 6.26 -0.91
CA PRO A 64 -11.28 5.78 0.18
C PRO A 64 -10.83 4.41 0.67
N GLY A 65 -11.06 4.13 1.94
CA GLY A 65 -10.74 2.88 2.60
C GLY A 65 -9.36 2.83 3.23
N ARG A 66 -9.12 1.74 3.95
CA ARG A 66 -7.84 1.48 4.59
C ARG A 66 -6.77 1.18 3.52
N PRO A 67 -5.55 1.72 3.65
CA PRO A 67 -4.45 1.30 2.81
C PRO A 67 -4.12 -0.17 3.06
N LEU A 68 -3.49 -0.81 2.08
CA LEU A 68 -2.87 -2.12 2.30
C LEU A 68 -1.80 -1.95 3.38
N GLN A 69 -1.94 -2.67 4.50
CA GLN A 69 -0.94 -2.72 5.56
C GLN A 69 -0.15 -4.01 5.40
N ILE A 70 1.15 -3.87 5.16
CA ILE A 70 2.09 -4.99 5.16
C ILE A 70 2.89 -4.85 6.45
N ILE A 71 2.67 -5.78 7.37
CA ILE A 71 3.38 -5.85 8.65
C ILE A 71 4.38 -6.98 8.50
N ASP A 72 5.66 -6.68 8.73
CA ASP A 72 6.73 -7.66 8.75
C ASP A 72 7.16 -7.89 10.21
N ASP A 73 7.38 -9.14 10.59
CA ASP A 73 7.66 -9.57 11.97
C ASP A 73 9.09 -9.22 12.42
N PHE A 74 9.88 -8.52 11.57
CA PHE A 74 11.28 -8.19 11.81
C PHE A 74 11.53 -7.36 13.10
N PHE A 75 10.49 -6.75 13.67
CA PHE A 75 10.58 -5.94 14.90
C PHE A 75 10.34 -6.71 16.21
N TYR A 76 10.13 -8.04 16.17
CA TYR A 76 9.91 -8.85 17.38
C TYR A 76 11.19 -9.44 18.01
N ARG A 77 12.36 -8.80 17.86
CA ARG A 77 13.61 -9.25 18.50
C ARG A 77 14.17 -8.26 19.50
#